data_AF-G8SLX7-F1
#
_entry.id   AF-G8SLX7-F1
#
_cell.length_a   1.000
_cell.length_b   1.000
_cell.length_c   1.000
_cell.angle_alpha   90.00
_cell.angle_beta   90.00
_cell.angle_gamma   90.00
#
_symmetry.space_group_name_H-M   'P 1'
#
loop_
_entity.id
_entity.type
_entity.pdbx_description
1 polymer ?
#
loop_
_entity_poly.entity_id
_entity_poly.type
_entity_poly.pdbx_seq_one_letter_code
_entity_poly.pdbx_strand_id
1 'polypeptide(L)'
;MSTYHQSFTTSGNARVGTQIGHLSGDLHQGASAGLPGEIDRLRLLLDRAHERGDLDTDTLAAAGQDLEAARAAVGESRRGRAVVALRRLNGLVGDVAGLAAPVAAILAAVNGSGA
;
A
#
# COMPACT_ATOMS: atom_id res chain seq x y z
N MET A 1 9.07 -46.51 10.16
CA MET A 1 7.66 -46.10 10.28
C MET A 1 7.46 -45.58 11.70
N SER A 2 7.47 -44.25 11.86
CA SER A 2 6.88 -43.47 12.96
C SER A 2 7.29 -42.00 12.77
N THR A 3 6.38 -41.25 12.16
CA THR A 3 6.33 -39.78 12.07
C THR A 3 5.87 -39.20 13.39
N TYR A 4 6.59 -38.21 13.93
CA TYR A 4 6.13 -37.27 14.97
C TYR A 4 7.07 -36.06 14.91
N HIS A 5 6.69 -34.81 15.14
CA HIS A 5 5.46 -34.02 15.06
C HIS A 5 6.00 -32.59 15.12
N GLN A 6 5.48 -31.67 14.31
CA GLN A 6 5.94 -30.28 14.31
C GLN A 6 5.82 -29.68 15.72
N SER A 7 6.79 -28.84 16.06
CA SER A 7 6.66 -27.82 17.10
C SER A 7 7.25 -26.54 16.53
N PHE A 8 6.40 -25.72 15.91
CA PHE A 8 6.78 -24.35 15.57
C PHE A 8 6.61 -23.50 16.84
N THR A 9 7.68 -23.37 17.61
CA THR A 9 7.77 -22.38 18.69
C THR A 9 8.19 -21.05 18.09
N THR A 10 7.23 -20.15 17.92
CA THR A 10 7.51 -18.71 17.75
C THR A 10 8.00 -18.14 19.07
N SER A 11 9.27 -17.73 19.12
CA SER A 11 9.76 -16.70 20.04
C SER A 11 11.17 -16.31 19.62
N GLY A 12 11.38 -15.04 19.25
CA GLY A 12 12.72 -14.52 19.01
C GLY A 12 12.84 -13.53 17.86
N ASN A 13 12.20 -12.37 18.00
CA ASN A 13 12.69 -11.03 17.64
C ASN A 13 13.93 -10.96 16.72
N ALA A 14 13.77 -11.20 15.42
CA ALA A 14 14.75 -10.80 14.42
C ALA A 14 14.30 -9.45 13.82
N ARG A 15 14.70 -8.34 14.46
CA ARG A 15 14.80 -7.05 13.76
C ARG A 15 16.04 -7.11 12.88
N VAL A 16 15.91 -7.72 11.70
CA VAL A 16 16.91 -7.61 10.65
C VAL A 16 16.16 -7.44 9.34
N GLY A 17 16.36 -6.31 8.70
CA GLY A 17 15.68 -5.98 7.47
C GLY A 17 16.07 -4.60 6.98
N THR A 18 17.35 -4.40 6.72
CA THR A 18 17.82 -3.44 5.73
C THR A 18 17.06 -3.75 4.43
N GLN A 19 15.92 -3.11 4.20
CA GLN A 19 15.20 -3.20 2.93
C GLN A 19 15.88 -2.25 1.94
N ILE A 20 17.09 -2.62 1.55
CA ILE A 20 17.73 -2.16 0.32
C ILE A 20 17.54 -3.31 -0.67
N GLY A 21 16.56 -3.14 -1.53
CA GLY A 21 16.17 -4.14 -2.51
C GLY A 21 15.29 -3.46 -3.53
N HIS A 22 15.94 -2.82 -4.49
CA HIS A 22 15.39 -2.44 -5.78
C HIS A 22 14.61 -3.64 -6.36
N LEU A 23 13.30 -3.67 -6.15
CA LEU A 23 12.36 -4.60 -6.80
C LEU A 23 11.66 -3.84 -7.93
N SER A 24 12.46 -3.46 -8.92
CA SER A 24 12.00 -3.28 -10.30
C SER A 24 11.89 -4.67 -10.92
N GLY A 25 10.68 -5.21 -11.02
CA GLY A 25 10.42 -6.46 -11.73
C GLY A 25 9.32 -7.29 -11.08
N ASP A 26 8.11 -7.14 -11.61
CA ASP A 26 7.08 -8.18 -11.69
C ASP A 26 6.86 -9.08 -10.45
N LEU A 27 5.99 -8.63 -9.54
CA LEU A 27 5.25 -9.54 -8.66
C LEU A 27 3.75 -9.38 -8.96
N HIS A 28 3.32 -9.98 -10.06
CA HIS A 28 1.93 -10.41 -10.25
C HIS A 28 1.84 -11.92 -10.00
N GLN A 29 1.80 -12.38 -8.75
CA GLN A 29 1.16 -13.66 -8.43
C GLN A 29 0.94 -13.89 -6.93
N GLY A 30 -0.32 -14.10 -6.55
CA GLY A 30 -0.64 -15.21 -5.66
C GLY A 30 -1.41 -14.91 -4.37
N ALA A 31 -1.41 -13.69 -3.87
CA ALA A 31 -2.27 -13.31 -2.76
C ALA A 31 -2.76 -11.89 -3.01
N SER A 32 -4.08 -11.66 -2.92
CA SER A 32 -4.58 -10.30 -2.75
C SER A 32 -3.86 -9.74 -1.53
N ALA A 33 -2.82 -8.93 -1.75
CA ALA A 33 -2.15 -8.27 -0.66
C ALA A 33 -3.26 -7.44 -0.03
N GLY A 34 -3.65 -7.75 1.21
CA GLY A 34 -4.77 -7.06 1.84
C GLY A 34 -4.57 -5.54 1.76
N LEU A 35 -5.58 -4.75 2.09
CA LEU A 35 -5.53 -3.28 2.00
C LEU A 35 -4.17 -2.60 2.34
N PRO A 36 -3.41 -3.02 3.37
CA PRO A 36 -2.06 -2.48 3.63
C PRO A 36 -1.05 -2.68 2.49
N GLY A 37 -1.08 -3.82 1.79
CA GLY A 37 -0.16 -4.12 0.69
C GLY A 37 -0.52 -3.39 -0.60
N GLU A 38 -1.81 -3.16 -0.87
CA GLU A 38 -2.23 -2.31 -1.99
C GLU A 38 -1.82 -0.84 -1.77
N ILE A 39 -1.86 -0.36 -0.51
CA ILE A 39 -1.37 0.96 -0.13
C ILE A 39 0.15 1.06 -0.35
N ASP A 40 0.92 0.02 0.00
CA ASP A 40 2.37 -0.02 -0.24
C ASP A 40 2.70 0.00 -1.75
N ARG A 41 1.94 -0.75 -2.55
CA ARG A 41 2.05 -0.74 -4.02
C ARG A 41 1.76 0.64 -4.60
N LEU A 42 0.77 1.35 -4.08
CA LEU A 42 0.46 2.72 -4.50
C LEU A 42 1.60 3.69 -4.19
N ARG A 43 2.34 3.47 -3.08
CA ARG A 43 3.54 4.25 -2.76
C ARG A 43 4.63 4.11 -3.82
N LEU A 44 4.86 2.89 -4.29
CA LEU A 44 5.82 2.61 -5.37
C LEU A 44 5.40 3.27 -6.69
N LEU A 45 4.09 3.35 -6.98
CA LEU A 45 3.60 4.02 -8.18
C LEU A 45 3.79 5.54 -8.12
N LEU A 46 3.60 6.16 -6.94
CA LEU A 46 3.87 7.58 -6.74
C LEU A 46 5.35 7.92 -6.94
N ASP A 47 6.23 7.09 -6.39
CA ASP A 47 7.68 7.25 -6.54
C ASP A 47 8.11 7.19 -8.01
N ARG A 48 7.64 6.16 -8.75
CA ARG A 48 7.92 6.04 -10.18
C ARG A 48 7.37 7.18 -11.02
N ALA A 49 6.21 7.73 -10.66
CA ALA A 49 5.63 8.85 -11.37
C ALA A 49 6.40 10.15 -11.08
N HIS A 50 6.96 10.31 -9.88
CA HIS A 50 7.92 11.38 -9.59
C HIS A 50 9.23 11.21 -10.38
N GLU A 51 9.79 9.99 -10.44
CA GLU A 51 11.00 9.70 -11.23
C GLU A 51 10.82 9.99 -12.73
N ARG A 52 9.60 9.83 -13.24
CA ARG A 52 9.22 10.19 -14.63
C ARG A 52 9.01 11.69 -14.86
N GLY A 53 8.91 12.48 -13.80
CA GLY A 53 8.56 13.90 -13.87
C GLY A 53 7.08 14.19 -14.05
N ASP A 54 6.20 13.20 -13.85
CA ASP A 54 4.74 13.39 -13.85
C ASP A 54 4.22 13.97 -12.52
N LEU A 55 5.07 14.00 -11.48
CA LEU A 55 4.77 14.46 -10.14
C LEU A 55 5.92 15.33 -9.64
N ASP A 56 5.63 16.55 -9.20
CA ASP A 56 6.58 17.38 -8.47
C ASP A 56 6.81 16.86 -7.04
N THR A 57 7.95 17.22 -6.45
CA THR A 57 8.34 16.79 -5.09
C THR A 57 7.32 17.22 -4.03
N ASP A 58 6.69 18.40 -4.18
CA ASP A 58 5.66 18.88 -3.26
C ASP A 58 4.40 18.00 -3.31
N THR A 59 3.96 17.67 -4.52
CA THR A 59 2.83 16.77 -4.75
C THR A 59 3.13 15.35 -4.26
N LEU A 60 4.35 14.84 -4.47
CA LEU A 60 4.79 13.55 -3.91
C LEU A 60 4.77 13.56 -2.38
N ALA A 61 5.24 14.64 -1.74
CA ALA A 61 5.25 14.77 -0.30
C ALA A 61 3.82 14.79 0.28
N ALA A 62 2.93 15.59 -0.31
CA ALA A 62 1.52 15.66 0.08
C ALA A 62 0.81 14.31 -0.14
N ALA A 63 1.02 13.67 -1.30
CA ALA A 63 0.49 12.34 -1.59
C ALA A 63 1.00 11.29 -0.58
N GLY A 64 2.28 11.36 -0.21
CA GLY A 64 2.90 10.50 0.79
C GLY A 64 2.28 10.64 2.18
N GLN A 65 1.90 11.87 2.59
CA GLN A 65 1.20 12.12 3.85
C GLN A 65 -0.20 11.53 3.86
N ASP A 66 -0.98 11.74 2.80
CA ASP A 66 -2.33 11.18 2.68
C ASP A 66 -2.29 9.64 2.61
N LEU A 67 -1.29 9.07 1.95
CA LEU A 67 -1.10 7.62 1.89
C LEU A 67 -0.74 6.99 3.24
N GLU A 68 0.15 7.62 4.02
CA GLU A 68 0.48 7.17 5.38
C GLU A 68 -0.73 7.28 6.30
N ALA A 69 -1.51 8.36 6.18
CA ALA A 69 -2.76 8.52 6.94
C ALA A 69 -3.78 7.43 6.60
N ALA A 70 -3.90 7.05 5.33
CA ALA A 70 -4.73 5.93 4.89
C ALA A 70 -4.22 4.60 5.47
N ARG A 71 -2.91 4.36 5.44
CA ARG A 71 -2.28 3.14 5.99
C ARG A 71 -2.55 2.98 7.47
N ALA A 72 -2.32 4.05 8.25
CA ALA A 72 -2.58 4.07 9.69
C ALA A 72 -4.07 3.83 9.98
N ALA A 73 -4.96 4.50 9.24
CA ALA A 73 -6.39 4.33 9.42
C ALA A 73 -6.88 2.91 9.09
N VAL A 74 -6.32 2.26 8.07
CA VAL A 74 -6.60 0.84 7.76
C VAL A 74 -6.11 -0.05 8.90
N GLY A 75 -4.90 0.16 9.41
CA GLY A 75 -4.37 -0.60 10.56
C GLY A 75 -5.19 -0.44 11.84
N GLU A 76 -5.73 0.76 12.08
CA GLU A 76 -6.65 1.05 13.20
C GLU A 76 -8.12 0.66 12.90
N SER A 77 -8.43 0.05 11.75
CA SER A 77 -9.81 -0.25 11.32
C SER A 77 -10.75 0.98 11.25
N ARG A 78 -10.20 2.20 11.13
CA ARG A 78 -10.93 3.46 10.99
C ARG A 78 -11.28 3.74 9.53
N ARG A 79 -12.21 2.94 8.97
CA ARG A 79 -12.65 3.01 7.57
C ARG A 79 -12.95 4.43 7.08
N GLY A 80 -13.71 5.22 7.84
CA GLY A 80 -14.06 6.59 7.44
C GLY A 80 -12.83 7.50 7.26
N ARG A 81 -11.83 7.37 8.14
CA ARG A 81 -10.58 8.14 8.04
C ARG A 81 -9.74 7.69 6.84
N ALA A 82 -9.70 6.38 6.59
CA ALA A 82 -9.02 5.82 5.42
C ALA A 82 -9.66 6.32 4.11
N VAL A 83 -10.99 6.33 4.01
CA VAL A 83 -11.72 6.84 2.84
C VAL A 83 -11.43 8.32 2.59
N VAL A 84 -11.43 9.15 3.64
CA VAL A 84 -11.14 10.59 3.50
C VAL A 84 -9.71 10.81 2.99
N ALA A 85 -8.73 10.13 3.56
CA ALA A 85 -7.33 10.22 3.13
C ALA A 85 -7.15 9.78 1.67
N LEU A 86 -7.75 8.64 1.28
CA LEU A 86 -7.67 8.15 -0.09
C LEU A 86 -8.42 9.03 -1.09
N ARG A 87 -9.52 9.69 -0.69
CA ARG A 87 -10.21 10.67 -1.55
C ARG A 87 -9.36 11.91 -1.79
N ARG A 88 -8.67 12.41 -0.76
CA ARG A 88 -7.73 13.52 -0.90
C ARG A 88 -6.58 13.15 -1.84
N LEU A 89 -6.01 11.97 -1.65
CA LEU A 89 -5.00 11.43 -2.54
C LEU A 89 -5.51 11.36 -3.99
N ASN A 90 -6.72 10.85 -4.22
CA ASN A 90 -7.32 10.80 -5.57
C ASN A 90 -7.52 12.19 -6.19
N GLY A 91 -7.86 13.20 -5.38
CA GLY A 91 -7.96 14.58 -5.87
C GLY A 91 -6.60 15.17 -6.24
N LEU A 92 -5.54 14.76 -5.56
CA LEU A 92 -4.18 15.25 -5.77
C LEU A 92 -3.50 14.60 -6.97
N VAL A 93 -3.71 13.29 -7.18
CA VAL A 93 -3.06 12.51 -8.27
C VAL A 93 -4.03 12.10 -9.37
N GLY A 94 -5.27 12.60 -9.33
CA GLY A 94 -6.33 12.24 -10.27
C GLY A 94 -6.04 12.66 -11.71
N ASP A 95 -5.26 13.72 -11.89
CA ASP A 95 -4.81 14.20 -13.20
C ASP A 95 -3.56 13.44 -13.72
N VAL A 96 -2.87 12.71 -12.83
CA VAL A 96 -1.66 11.96 -13.17
C VAL A 96 -2.05 10.62 -13.78
N ALA A 97 -1.73 10.48 -15.07
CA ALA A 97 -2.03 9.28 -15.85
C ALA A 97 -1.46 8.02 -15.19
N GLY A 98 -2.34 7.09 -14.85
CA GLY A 98 -2.00 5.80 -14.24
C GLY A 98 -2.06 5.74 -12.71
N LEU A 99 -2.36 6.84 -12.02
CA LEU A 99 -2.51 6.85 -10.55
C LEU A 99 -3.96 6.89 -10.06
N ALA A 100 -4.89 7.48 -10.81
CA ALA A 100 -6.30 7.54 -10.42
C ALA A 100 -6.96 6.15 -10.25
N ALA A 101 -6.69 5.23 -11.18
CA ALA A 101 -7.26 3.89 -11.18
C ALA A 101 -6.88 3.04 -9.94
N PRO A 102 -5.60 2.91 -9.56
CA PRO A 102 -5.22 2.16 -8.36
C PRO A 102 -5.77 2.80 -7.07
N VAL A 103 -5.80 4.14 -6.97
CA VAL A 103 -6.41 4.83 -5.83
C VAL A 103 -7.91 4.51 -5.73
N ALA A 104 -8.63 4.54 -6.85
CA ALA A 104 -10.05 4.21 -6.92
C ALA A 104 -10.33 2.75 -6.52
N ALA A 105 -9.47 1.81 -6.93
CA ALA A 105 -9.58 0.41 -6.54
C ALA A 105 -9.43 0.21 -5.02
N ILE A 106 -8.45 0.88 -4.39
CA ILE A 106 -8.27 0.84 -2.93
C ILE A 106 -9.46 1.50 -2.23
N LEU A 107 -9.94 2.64 -2.74
CA LEU A 107 -11.16 3.28 -2.23
C LEU A 107 -12.37 2.33 -2.29
N ALA A 108 -12.54 1.59 -3.38
CA ALA A 108 -13.60 0.61 -3.52
C ALA A 108 -13.41 -0.56 -2.54
N ALA A 109 -12.19 -1.06 -2.35
CA ALA A 109 -11.90 -2.12 -1.39
C ALA A 109 -12.16 -1.68 0.07
N VAL A 110 -11.73 -0.47 0.44
CA VAL A 110 -12.05 0.13 1.75
C VAL A 110 -13.55 0.35 1.89
N ASN A 111 -14.25 0.78 0.83
CA ASN A 111 -15.71 0.94 0.82
C ASN A 111 -16.48 -0.35 0.58
N GLY A 112 -15.83 -1.48 0.33
CA GLY A 112 -16.42 -2.65 -0.30
C GLY A 112 -16.23 -3.96 0.47
N SER A 113 -15.94 -3.92 1.79
CA SER A 113 -16.31 -5.04 2.67
C SER A 113 -17.84 -5.09 2.82
N GLY A 114 -18.52 -5.38 1.71
CA GLY A 114 -19.96 -5.31 1.48
C GLY A 114 -20.29 -5.94 0.12
N ALA A 115 -20.00 -7.23 0.00
CA ALA A 115 -20.66 -8.17 -0.90
C ALA A 115 -20.78 -9.50 -0.13
#